data_AF-A0ABD4ZST7-F1
#
_entry.id   AF-A0ABD4ZST7-F1
#
_cell.length_a   1.000
_cell.length_b   1.000
_cell.length_c   1.000
_cell.angle_alpha   90.00
_cell.angle_beta   90.00
_cell.angle_gamma   90.00
#
_symmetry.space_group_name_H-M   'P 1'
#
loop_
_entity.id
_entity.type
_entity.pdbx_description
1 polymer ?
#
loop_
_entity_poly.entity_id
_entity_poly.type
_entity_poly.pdbx_seq_one_letter_code
_entity_poly.pdbx_strand_id
1 'polypeptide(L)'
;MKFTSEKDFREVSNENTVELILEEELEFNWHLKERLEERKMSGRKLSRITGIHPNVVADYVNNNMKSSSVNMEHVFAMMIALRISNSEELFSISMPHSTKIRFARERNKWIADKKLPDHLKEIERKNKG
;
A
#
# COMPACT_ATOMS: atom_id res chain seq x y z
N MET A 1 2.59 -6.80 -4.41
CA MET A 1 2.03 -6.00 -5.52
C MET A 1 3.06 -4.93 -5.82
N LYS A 2 3.56 -4.90 -7.05
CA LYS A 2 4.47 -3.86 -7.53
C LYS A 2 3.69 -2.97 -8.50
N PHE A 3 3.90 -1.66 -8.43
CA PHE A 3 3.36 -0.73 -9.41
C PHE A 3 4.43 -0.53 -10.47
N THR A 4 4.28 -1.17 -11.62
CA THR A 4 5.28 -1.19 -12.69
C THR A 4 4.74 -0.67 -14.01
N SER A 5 3.42 -0.60 -14.15
CA SER A 5 2.74 -0.04 -15.30
C SER A 5 1.39 0.57 -14.90
N GLU A 6 0.81 1.41 -15.75
CA GLU A 6 -0.52 2.00 -15.55
C GLU A 6 -1.61 0.95 -15.33
N LYS A 7 -1.46 -0.25 -15.90
CA LYS A 7 -2.41 -1.38 -15.76
C LYS A 7 -2.49 -1.92 -14.32
N ASP A 8 -1.53 -1.58 -13.48
CA ASP A 8 -1.52 -1.95 -12.06
C ASP A 8 -2.41 -1.01 -11.22
N PHE A 9 -2.93 0.06 -11.81
CA PHE A 9 -3.79 1.05 -11.16
C PHE A 9 -5.26 0.87 -11.55
N ARG A 10 -6.13 1.50 -10.76
CA ARG A 10 -7.56 1.57 -11.07
C ARG A 10 -7.80 2.47 -12.27
N GLU A 11 -8.81 2.13 -13.06
CA GLU A 11 -9.27 2.97 -14.18
C GLU A 11 -9.67 4.39 -13.75
N VAL A 12 -10.13 4.55 -12.51
CA VAL A 12 -10.51 5.85 -11.92
C VAL A 12 -9.36 6.61 -11.26
N SER A 13 -8.15 6.06 -11.26
CA SER A 13 -6.98 6.76 -10.71
C SER A 13 -6.63 7.97 -11.56
N ASN A 14 -6.29 9.09 -10.91
CA ASN A 14 -5.82 10.29 -11.59
C ASN A 14 -4.44 10.04 -12.24
N GLU A 15 -4.27 10.44 -13.49
CA GLU A 15 -3.05 10.23 -14.29
C GLU A 15 -1.79 10.77 -13.59
N ASN A 16 -1.83 11.99 -13.04
CA ASN A 16 -0.69 12.55 -12.31
C ASN A 16 -0.31 11.74 -11.06
N THR A 17 -1.28 11.07 -10.43
CA THR A 17 -1.00 10.14 -9.31
C THR A 17 -0.32 8.87 -9.80
N VAL A 18 -0.74 8.35 -10.95
CA VAL A 18 -0.15 7.17 -11.57
C VAL A 18 1.29 7.45 -11.98
N GLU A 19 1.54 8.56 -12.69
CA GLU A 19 2.88 9.00 -13.08
C GLU A 19 3.81 9.16 -11.88
N LEU A 20 3.38 9.89 -10.84
CA LEU A 20 4.17 10.12 -9.63
C LEU A 20 4.58 8.81 -8.95
N ILE A 21 3.69 7.81 -8.92
CA ILE A 21 4.00 6.51 -8.31
C ILE A 21 4.91 5.69 -9.22
N LEU A 22 4.73 5.74 -10.53
CA LEU A 22 5.57 5.02 -11.50
C LEU A 22 6.98 5.58 -11.64
N GLU A 23 7.23 6.84 -11.26
CA GLU A 23 8.58 7.39 -11.10
C GLU A 23 9.38 6.69 -9.98
N GLU A 24 8.70 5.93 -9.11
CA GLU A 24 9.28 5.32 -7.92
C GLU A 24 9.10 3.80 -7.88
N GLU A 25 10.15 3.10 -7.48
CA GLU A 25 10.09 1.65 -7.28
C GLU A 25 9.48 1.33 -5.91
N LEU A 26 8.15 1.32 -5.84
CA LEU A 26 7.40 0.96 -4.64
C LEU A 26 6.80 -0.44 -4.75
N GLU A 27 6.89 -1.21 -3.66
CA GLU A 27 6.26 -2.52 -3.55
C GLU A 27 5.43 -2.61 -2.28
N PHE A 28 4.19 -3.04 -2.43
CA PHE A 28 3.25 -3.29 -1.36
C PHE A 28 3.08 -4.79 -1.15
N ASN A 29 3.37 -5.28 0.04
CA ASN A 29 3.34 -6.70 0.39
C ASN A 29 2.21 -6.95 1.39
N TRP A 30 1.37 -7.94 1.10
CA TRP A 30 0.29 -8.34 2.00
C TRP A 30 0.62 -9.71 2.60
N HIS A 31 0.49 -9.81 3.93
CA HIS A 31 0.97 -10.95 4.72
C HIS A 31 -0.19 -11.76 5.32
N LEU A 32 -1.44 -11.46 4.95
CA LEU A 32 -2.63 -12.06 5.58
C LEU A 32 -2.63 -13.59 5.54
N LYS A 33 -2.22 -14.19 4.42
CA LYS A 33 -2.17 -15.65 4.28
C LYS A 33 -1.28 -16.29 5.34
N GLU A 34 -0.08 -15.76 5.53
CA GLU A 34 0.88 -16.23 6.53
C GLU A 34 0.33 -16.05 7.94
N ARG A 35 -0.25 -14.88 8.24
CA ARG A 35 -0.83 -14.59 9.55
C ARG A 35 -1.99 -15.53 9.91
N LEU A 36 -2.75 -15.97 8.90
CA LEU A 36 -3.81 -16.96 9.05
C LEU A 36 -3.26 -18.37 9.31
N GLU A 37 -2.23 -18.78 8.57
CA GLU A 37 -1.56 -20.07 8.73
C GLU A 37 -0.95 -20.23 10.12
N GLU A 38 -0.24 -19.21 10.62
CA GLU A 38 0.32 -19.17 11.99
C GLU A 38 -0.73 -19.39 13.08
N ARG A 39 -1.94 -18.86 12.86
CA ARG A 39 -3.07 -18.94 13.81
C ARG A 39 -3.98 -20.13 13.56
N LYS A 40 -3.62 -21.01 12.61
CA LYS A 40 -4.45 -22.15 12.18
C LYS A 40 -5.89 -21.72 11.87
N MET A 41 -6.04 -20.56 11.21
CA MET A 41 -7.32 -19.94 10.90
C MET A 41 -7.56 -19.97 9.39
N SER A 42 -8.75 -20.40 8.95
CA SER A 42 -9.12 -20.33 7.53
C SER A 42 -9.70 -18.95 7.16
N GLY A 43 -9.58 -18.55 5.89
CA GLY A 43 -10.22 -17.32 5.39
C GLY A 43 -11.74 -17.31 5.61
N ARG A 44 -12.42 -18.47 5.50
CA ARG A 44 -13.85 -18.60 5.84
C ARG A 44 -14.12 -18.29 7.32
N LYS A 45 -13.24 -18.72 8.23
CA LYS A 45 -13.36 -18.39 9.66
C LYS A 45 -13.14 -16.90 9.89
N LEU A 46 -12.12 -16.31 9.26
CA LEU A 46 -11.87 -14.87 9.33
C LEU A 46 -13.07 -14.06 8.84
N SER A 47 -13.66 -14.43 7.70
CA SER A 47 -14.87 -13.80 7.15
C SER A 47 -16.03 -13.79 8.15
N ARG A 48 -16.31 -14.93 8.82
CA ARG A 48 -17.36 -14.99 9.85
C ARG A 48 -17.09 -14.11 11.07
N ILE A 49 -15.83 -13.95 11.46
CA ILE A 49 -15.44 -13.13 12.63
C ILE A 49 -15.52 -11.65 12.29
N THR A 50 -15.04 -11.28 11.10
CA THR A 50 -14.89 -9.88 10.68
C THR A 50 -16.12 -9.31 10.00
N GLY A 51 -17.04 -10.16 9.53
CA GLY A 51 -18.16 -9.75 8.69
C GLY A 51 -17.77 -9.44 7.24
N ILE A 52 -16.49 -9.50 6.89
CA ILE A 52 -16.01 -9.25 5.52
C ILE A 52 -16.49 -10.38 4.61
N HIS A 53 -17.02 -10.02 3.43
CA HIS A 53 -17.51 -11.01 2.47
C HIS A 53 -16.43 -12.06 2.11
N PRO A 54 -16.76 -13.36 2.02
CA PRO A 54 -15.77 -14.42 1.79
C PRO A 54 -14.89 -14.21 0.55
N ASN A 55 -15.47 -13.74 -0.56
CA ASN A 55 -14.72 -13.47 -1.79
C ASN A 55 -13.69 -12.36 -1.59
N VAL A 56 -14.04 -11.32 -0.82
CA VAL A 56 -13.11 -10.22 -0.51
C VAL A 56 -11.96 -10.72 0.38
N VAL A 57 -12.26 -11.56 1.37
CA VAL A 57 -11.19 -12.22 2.17
C VAL A 57 -10.29 -13.08 1.28
N ALA A 58 -10.86 -13.81 0.33
CA ALA A 58 -10.07 -14.61 -0.61
C ALA A 58 -9.15 -13.73 -1.48
N ASP A 59 -9.62 -12.57 -1.93
CA ASP A 59 -8.79 -11.62 -2.68
C ASP A 59 -7.62 -11.09 -1.84
N TYR A 60 -7.86 -10.75 -0.57
CA TYR A 60 -6.78 -10.38 0.37
C TYR A 60 -5.79 -11.53 0.58
N VAL A 61 -6.26 -12.77 0.77
CA VAL A 61 -5.39 -13.93 1.02
C VAL A 61 -4.55 -14.29 -0.21
N ASN A 62 -5.10 -14.11 -1.41
CA ASN A 62 -4.43 -14.45 -2.67
C ASN A 62 -3.68 -13.28 -3.30
N ASN A 63 -3.60 -12.13 -2.61
CA ASN A 63 -2.98 -10.90 -3.12
C ASN A 63 -3.57 -10.43 -4.46
N ASN A 64 -4.84 -10.76 -4.72
CA ASN A 64 -5.54 -10.46 -5.97
C ASN A 64 -6.29 -9.12 -5.88
N MET A 65 -5.66 -8.12 -5.26
CA MET A 65 -6.28 -6.82 -5.00
C MET A 65 -6.16 -5.85 -6.18
N LYS A 66 -6.03 -6.37 -7.41
CA LYS A 66 -5.75 -5.58 -8.64
C LYS A 66 -6.74 -4.43 -8.89
N SER A 67 -7.91 -4.48 -8.28
CA SER A 67 -8.99 -3.48 -8.42
C SER A 67 -9.55 -2.97 -7.09
N SER A 68 -9.23 -3.62 -5.97
CA SER A 68 -9.74 -3.28 -4.64
C SER A 68 -8.74 -2.44 -3.86
N SER A 69 -9.11 -1.19 -3.62
CA SER A 69 -8.50 -0.35 -2.60
C SER A 69 -8.47 -1.14 -1.32
N VAL A 70 -7.34 -1.08 -0.63
CA VAL A 70 -7.27 -1.48 0.76
C VAL A 70 -8.33 -0.70 1.50
N ASN A 71 -9.39 -1.38 1.95
CA ASN A 71 -10.42 -0.77 2.77
C ASN A 71 -9.90 -0.76 4.22
N MET A 72 -9.70 0.43 4.79
CA MET A 72 -9.18 0.58 6.14
C MET A 72 -10.09 -0.05 7.21
N GLU A 73 -11.41 -0.08 7.01
CA GLU A 73 -12.33 -0.79 7.90
C GLU A 73 -12.04 -2.30 7.90
N HIS A 74 -11.77 -2.86 6.72
CA HIS A 74 -11.37 -4.27 6.61
C HIS A 74 -10.01 -4.51 7.27
N VAL A 75 -9.05 -3.60 7.12
CA VAL A 75 -7.74 -3.67 7.79
C VAL A 75 -7.93 -3.71 9.30
N PHE A 76 -8.70 -2.78 9.87
CA PHE A 76 -8.95 -2.77 11.31
C PHE A 76 -9.68 -4.03 11.79
N ALA A 77 -10.70 -4.48 11.07
CA ALA A 77 -11.42 -5.71 11.42
C ALA A 77 -10.48 -6.93 11.42
N MET A 78 -9.60 -7.05 10.42
CA MET A 78 -8.61 -8.13 10.35
C MET A 78 -7.56 -8.02 11.46
N MET A 79 -7.05 -6.82 11.74
CA MET A 79 -6.10 -6.61 12.85
C MET A 79 -6.72 -7.02 14.20
N ILE A 80 -7.96 -6.60 14.46
CA ILE A 80 -8.71 -7.00 15.66
C ILE A 80 -8.88 -8.52 15.69
N ALA A 81 -9.41 -9.13 14.62
CA ALA A 81 -9.66 -10.57 14.56
C ALA A 81 -8.41 -11.43 14.76
N LEU A 82 -7.25 -10.94 14.29
CA LEU A 82 -5.95 -11.63 14.37
C LEU A 82 -5.11 -11.21 15.58
N ARG A 83 -5.59 -10.27 16.41
CA ARG A 83 -4.86 -9.69 17.55
C ARG A 83 -3.51 -9.09 17.12
N ILE A 84 -3.50 -8.42 15.98
CA ILE A 84 -2.34 -7.72 15.44
C ILE A 84 -2.38 -6.27 15.96
N SER A 85 -1.28 -5.83 16.56
CA SER A 85 -1.15 -4.46 17.09
C SER A 85 -0.37 -3.54 16.14
N ASN A 86 0.51 -4.12 15.32
CA ASN A 86 1.29 -3.41 14.33
C ASN A 86 0.81 -3.77 12.91
N SER A 87 0.37 -2.78 12.14
CA SER A 87 -0.10 -3.00 10.77
C SER A 87 0.96 -3.63 9.86
N GLU A 88 2.26 -3.41 10.16
CA GLU A 88 3.37 -4.02 9.42
C GLU A 88 3.34 -5.56 9.44
N GLU A 89 2.71 -6.17 10.44
CA GLU A 89 2.50 -7.63 10.48
C GLU A 89 1.47 -8.11 9.46
N LEU A 90 0.54 -7.23 9.06
CA LEU A 90 -0.51 -7.52 8.09
C LEU A 90 -0.10 -7.12 6.67
N PHE A 91 0.67 -6.04 6.54
CA PHE A 91 1.19 -5.55 5.27
C PHE A 91 2.41 -4.66 5.42
N SER A 92 3.28 -4.63 4.42
CA SER A 92 4.45 -3.75 4.45
C SER A 92 4.68 -3.06 3.11
N ILE A 93 5.32 -1.89 3.16
CA ILE A 93 5.76 -1.14 1.98
C ILE A 93 7.29 -1.21 1.89
N SER A 94 7.81 -1.75 0.80
CA SER A 94 9.23 -1.83 0.50
C SER A 94 9.64 -0.89 -0.63
N MET A 95 10.84 -0.34 -0.48
CA MET A 95 11.51 0.54 -1.43
C MET A 95 12.97 0.09 -1.56
N PRO A 96 13.60 0.23 -2.74
CA PRO A 96 15.03 0.04 -2.90
C PRO A 96 15.84 0.88 -1.92
N HIS A 97 17.02 0.37 -1.54
CA HIS A 97 17.89 1.06 -0.59
C HIS A 97 18.32 2.44 -1.09
N SER A 98 18.61 2.56 -2.40
CA SER A 98 18.92 3.83 -3.07
C SER A 98 17.80 4.86 -2.90
N THR A 99 16.55 4.47 -3.15
CA THR A 99 15.37 5.33 -2.99
C THR A 99 15.20 5.78 -1.54
N LYS A 100 15.36 4.86 -0.58
CA LYS A 100 15.30 5.20 0.86
C LYS A 100 16.33 6.26 1.26
N ILE A 101 17.58 6.13 0.80
CA ILE A 101 18.64 7.12 1.06
C ILE A 101 18.30 8.46 0.41
N ARG A 102 17.85 8.43 -0.86
CA ARG A 102 17.47 9.65 -1.60
C ARG A 102 16.37 10.41 -0.86
N PHE A 103 15.28 9.73 -0.52
CA PHE A 103 14.15 10.31 0.20
C PHE A 103 14.55 10.85 1.57
N ALA A 104 15.37 10.12 2.34
CA ALA A 104 15.84 10.60 3.63
C ALA A 104 16.65 11.90 3.50
N ARG A 105 17.57 11.96 2.53
CA ARG A 105 18.39 13.14 2.24
C ARG A 105 17.52 14.32 1.80
N GLU A 106 16.62 14.11 0.84
CA GLU A 106 15.76 15.16 0.30
C GLU A 106 14.77 15.69 1.32
N ARG A 107 14.16 14.81 2.13
CA ARG A 107 13.30 15.18 3.24
C ARG A 107 14.05 16.04 4.25
N ASN A 108 15.24 15.64 4.67
CA ASN A 108 16.01 16.39 5.66
C ASN A 108 16.39 17.78 5.12
N LYS A 109 16.79 17.87 3.84
CA LYS A 109 17.06 19.15 3.17
C LYS A 109 15.81 20.02 3.08
N TRP A 110 14.66 19.44 2.71
CA TRP A 110 13.39 20.17 2.65
C TRP A 110 12.98 20.71 4.03
N ILE A 111 13.06 19.90 5.08
CA ILE A 111 12.72 20.33 6.45
C ILE A 111 13.61 21.50 6.89
N ALA A 112 14.92 21.45 6.57
CA ALA A 112 15.89 22.48 6.93
C ALA A 112 15.71 23.76 6.11
N ASP A 113 15.67 23.64 4.79
CA ASP A 113 15.67 24.78 3.86
C ASP A 113 14.27 25.36 3.65
N LYS A 114 13.22 24.68 4.13
CA LYS A 114 11.79 24.95 3.85
C LYS A 114 11.46 25.03 2.35
N LYS A 115 12.25 24.35 1.52
CA LYS A 115 12.10 24.32 0.06
C LYS A 115 11.82 22.90 -0.42
N LEU A 116 10.72 22.76 -1.18
CA LEU A 116 10.35 21.52 -1.85
C LEU A 116 11.48 21.07 -2.81
N PRO A 117 11.79 19.76 -2.93
CA PRO A 117 12.70 19.24 -3.95
C PRO A 117 12.27 19.67 -5.36
N ASP A 118 13.24 19.99 -6.22
CA ASP A 118 12.94 20.62 -7.52
C ASP A 118 12.13 19.69 -8.45
N HIS A 119 12.33 18.37 -8.38
CA HIS A 119 11.52 17.41 -9.11
C HIS A 119 10.04 17.45 -8.67
N LEU A 120 9.76 17.51 -7.35
CA LEU A 120 8.40 17.62 -6.84
C LEU A 120 7.74 18.97 -7.17
N LYS A 121 8.52 20.07 -7.25
CA LYS A 121 8.00 21.37 -7.71
C LYS A 121 7.54 21.32 -9.16
N GLU A 122 8.29 20.64 -10.02
CA GLU A 122 7.92 20.52 -11.44
C GLU A 122 6.64 19.70 -11.58
N ILE A 123 6.50 18.61 -10.82
CA ILE A 123 5.25 17.83 -10.76
C ILE A 123 4.10 18.70 -10.23
N GLU A 124 4.30 19.45 -9.13
CA GLU A 124 3.29 20.36 -8.59
C GLU A 124 2.84 21.40 -9.63
N ARG A 125 3.77 21.94 -10.43
CA ARG A 125 3.50 22.93 -11.47
C ARG A 125 2.68 22.32 -12.62
N LYS A 126 3.01 21.11 -13.07
CA LYS A 126 2.25 20.38 -14.09
C LYS A 126 0.80 20.16 -13.65
N ASN A 127 0.57 19.86 -12.37
CA ASN A 127 -0.77 19.58 -11.84
C ASN A 127 -1.65 20.83 -11.66
N LYS A 128 -1.09 22.04 -11.74
CA LYS A 128 -1.82 23.32 -11.61
C LYS A 128 -2.26 23.91 -12.95
N GLY A 129 -1.72 23.41 -14.07
CA GLY A 129 -2.12 23.78 -15.44
C GLY A 129 -3.24 22.89 -15.91
#